data_AF-A0A6B1D812-F1
#
_entry.id   AF-A0A6B1D812-F1
#
_cell.length_a   1.000
_cell.length_b   1.000
_cell.length_c   1.000
_cell.angle_alpha   90.00
_cell.angle_beta   90.00
_cell.angle_gamma   90.00
#
_symmetry.space_group_name_H-M   'P 1'
#
loop_
_entity.id
_entity.type
_entity.pdbx_description
1 polymer ?
#
loop_
_entity_poly.entity_id
_entity_poly.type
_entity_poly.pdbx_seq_one_letter_code
_entity_poly.pdbx_strand_id
1 'polypeptide(L)'
;MRDRLHLKARHRRMLEEILREHVPGVEVWAYGSRVSGHSHDGSDLDLVLRSPDLEEIPIGKLVALEEALRLSTIPFLVEAWDWARLPESFQREIERDFVVLTERQK
;
A
#
# COMPACT_ATOMS: atom_id res chain seq x y z
N MET A 1 -16.46 7.22 10.45
CA MET A 1 -15.09 7.74 10.40
C MET A 1 -14.85 8.19 8.97
N ARG A 2 -14.45 9.45 8.73
CA ARG A 2 -14.15 9.92 7.37
C ARG A 2 -12.93 9.13 6.89
N ASP A 3 -13.10 8.41 5.79
CA ASP A 3 -12.01 7.73 5.10
C ASP A 3 -10.99 8.81 4.70
N ARG A 4 -9.85 8.87 5.41
CA ARG A 4 -8.82 9.90 5.21
C ARG A 4 -8.07 9.71 3.89
N LEU A 5 -8.23 8.54 3.27
CA LEU A 5 -7.57 8.21 2.03
C LEU A 5 -8.31 8.85 0.84
N HIS A 6 -7.64 9.76 0.16
CA HIS A 6 -8.13 10.43 -1.04
C HIS A 6 -8.00 9.49 -2.26
N LEU A 7 -8.92 8.52 -2.33
CA LEU A 7 -8.95 7.49 -3.35
C LEU A 7 -10.39 7.16 -3.75
N LYS A 8 -10.68 7.15 -5.05
CA LYS A 8 -12.01 6.77 -5.56
C LYS A 8 -12.30 5.31 -5.19
N ALA A 9 -13.50 5.04 -4.69
CA ALA A 9 -13.90 3.70 -4.22
C ALA A 9 -13.65 2.57 -5.25
N ARG A 10 -13.84 2.85 -6.54
CA ARG A 10 -13.56 1.87 -7.62
C ARG A 10 -12.07 1.47 -7.70
N HIS A 11 -11.16 2.42 -7.53
CA HIS A 11 -9.72 2.15 -7.58
C HIS A 11 -9.26 1.49 -6.28
N ARG A 12 -9.87 1.88 -5.15
CA ARG A 12 -9.66 1.19 -3.86
C ARG A 12 -10.00 -0.29 -3.95
N ARG A 13 -11.17 -0.64 -4.50
CA ARG A 13 -11.58 -2.05 -4.68
C ARG A 13 -10.61 -2.83 -5.58
N MET A 14 -10.22 -2.26 -6.72
CA MET A 14 -9.26 -2.89 -7.63
C MET A 14 -7.90 -3.12 -6.96
N LEU A 15 -7.44 -2.14 -6.18
CA LEU A 15 -6.21 -2.26 -5.41
C LEU A 15 -6.31 -3.36 -4.35
N GLU A 16 -7.39 -3.40 -3.57
CA GLU A 16 -7.63 -4.44 -2.56
C GLU A 16 -7.73 -5.85 -3.18
N GLU A 17 -8.27 -5.98 -4.39
CA GLU A 17 -8.32 -7.23 -5.15
C GLU A 17 -6.91 -7.70 -5.55
N ILE A 18 -6.11 -6.83 -6.17
CA ILE A 18 -4.72 -7.12 -6.55
C ILE A 18 -3.88 -7.50 -5.33
N LEU A 19 -3.99 -6.73 -4.23
CA LEU A 19 -3.24 -7.01 -3.00
C LEU A 19 -3.61 -8.39 -2.42
N ARG A 20 -4.89 -8.76 -2.41
CA ARG A 20 -5.35 -10.05 -1.90
C ARG A 20 -4.84 -11.22 -2.74
N GLU A 21 -4.73 -11.05 -4.06
CA GLU A 21 -4.24 -12.07 -4.99
C GLU A 21 -2.73 -12.28 -4.86
N HIS A 22 -1.94 -11.21 -4.82
CA HIS A 22 -0.48 -11.29 -4.89
C HIS A 22 0.21 -11.39 -3.53
N VAL A 23 -0.34 -10.76 -2.50
CA VAL A 23 0.22 -10.72 -1.14
C VAL A 23 -0.84 -11.08 -0.09
N PRO A 24 -1.46 -12.28 -0.17
CA PRO A 24 -2.49 -12.68 0.78
C PRO A 24 -1.95 -12.71 2.21
N GLY A 25 -2.75 -12.20 3.15
CA GLY A 25 -2.41 -12.16 4.58
C GLY A 25 -1.43 -11.05 4.98
N VAL A 26 -0.91 -10.27 4.03
CA VAL A 26 -0.09 -9.10 4.29
C VAL A 26 -0.98 -7.93 4.66
N GLU A 27 -0.64 -7.26 5.76
CA GLU A 27 -1.29 -6.01 6.14
C GLU A 27 -0.71 -4.86 5.31
N VAL A 28 -1.57 -4.00 4.75
CA VAL A 28 -1.14 -2.95 3.83
C VAL A 28 -1.57 -1.60 4.36
N TRP A 29 -0.60 -0.70 4.50
CA TRP A 29 -0.84 0.68 4.92
C TRP A 29 -0.63 1.63 3.74
N ALA A 30 -1.55 2.55 3.53
CA ALA A 30 -1.33 3.73 2.69
C ALA A 30 -0.76 4.86 3.54
N TYR A 31 0.18 5.62 2.99
CA TYR A 31 0.75 6.80 3.62
C TYR A 31 0.94 7.93 2.58
N GLY A 32 1.60 9.02 2.99
CA GLY A 32 2.00 10.08 2.06
C GLY A 32 0.88 11.06 1.70
N SER A 33 0.95 11.60 0.48
CA SER A 33 0.14 12.76 0.06
C SER A 33 -1.37 12.48 0.06
N ARG A 34 -1.77 11.25 -0.29
CA ARG A 34 -3.17 10.81 -0.36
C ARG A 34 -3.80 10.55 1.02
N VAL A 35 -3.00 10.53 2.09
CA VAL A 35 -3.46 10.37 3.49
C VAL A 35 -3.40 11.69 4.26
N SER A 36 -2.36 12.49 4.03
CA SER A 36 -2.16 13.79 4.69
C SER A 36 -3.03 14.90 4.10
N GLY A 37 -3.70 14.67 2.97
CA GLY A 37 -4.64 15.62 2.35
C GLY A 37 -3.99 16.61 1.38
N HIS A 38 -2.71 16.44 1.06
CA HIS A 38 -1.95 17.26 0.11
C HIS A 38 -1.92 16.68 -1.32
N SER A 39 -2.66 15.60 -1.61
CA SER A 39 -2.68 14.95 -2.92
C SER A 39 -3.42 15.76 -3.99
N HIS A 40 -2.93 15.67 -5.23
CA HIS A 40 -3.64 16.05 -6.45
C HIS A 40 -4.07 14.79 -7.22
N ASP A 41 -4.92 14.92 -8.26
CA ASP A 41 -5.49 13.78 -8.98
C ASP A 41 -4.42 12.81 -9.55
N GLY A 42 -3.28 13.35 -9.96
CA GLY A 42 -2.13 12.59 -10.50
C GLY A 42 -1.06 12.22 -9.46
N SER A 43 -1.27 12.46 -8.17
CA SER A 43 -0.30 12.05 -7.14
C SER A 43 -0.17 10.53 -7.07
N ASP A 44 1.01 10.05 -6.72
CA ASP A 44 1.21 8.61 -6.53
C ASP A 44 0.49 8.13 -5.27
N LEU A 45 0.33 6.81 -5.14
CA LEU A 45 -0.17 6.16 -3.93
C LEU A 45 0.94 5.35 -3.30
N ASP A 46 1.40 5.80 -2.13
CA ASP A 46 2.47 5.15 -1.38
C ASP A 46 1.91 4.10 -0.42
N LEU A 47 2.41 2.88 -0.54
CA LEU A 47 2.00 1.73 0.25
C LEU A 47 3.19 1.10 0.98
N VAL A 48 2.94 0.63 2.19
CA VAL A 48 3.83 -0.29 2.90
C VAL A 48 3.16 -1.65 3.01
N LEU A 49 3.95 -2.70 2.81
CA LEU A 49 3.56 -4.10 2.96
C LEU A 49 4.14 -4.64 4.26
N ARG A 50 3.27 -5.04 5.19
CA ARG A 50 3.65 -5.57 6.50
C ARG A 50 3.32 -7.06 6.54
N SER A 51 4.34 -7.88 6.34
CA SER A 51 4.24 -9.34 6.54
C SER A 51 3.77 -9.65 7.96
N PRO A 52 3.11 -10.80 8.20
CA PRO A 52 2.60 -11.13 9.53
C PRO A 52 3.64 -11.17 10.65
N ASP A 53 4.86 -11.56 10.30
CA ASP A 53 6.05 -11.63 11.16
C ASP A 53 6.92 -10.37 11.10
N LEU A 54 6.60 -9.40 10.22
CA LEU A 54 7.42 -8.21 9.94
C LEU A 54 8.82 -8.55 9.39
N GLU A 55 8.97 -9.73 8.79
CA GLU A 55 10.17 -10.16 8.07
C GLU A 55 10.07 -9.81 6.58
N GLU A 56 11.21 -9.85 5.88
CA GLU A 56 11.24 -9.52 4.45
C GLU A 56 10.29 -10.39 3.62
N ILE A 57 9.48 -9.71 2.81
CA ILE A 57 8.67 -10.38 1.80
C ILE A 57 9.60 -10.90 0.70
N PRO A 58 9.40 -12.15 0.22
CA PRO A 58 10.17 -12.68 -0.90
C PRO A 58 10.12 -11.76 -2.11
N ILE A 59 11.28 -11.43 -2.67
CA ILE A 59 11.40 -10.48 -3.79
C ILE A 59 10.52 -10.85 -4.99
N GLY A 60 10.34 -12.14 -5.27
CA GLY A 60 9.47 -12.60 -6.35
C GLY A 60 7.99 -12.21 -6.17
N LYS A 61 7.50 -12.15 -4.92
CA LYS A 61 6.14 -11.65 -4.63
C LYS A 61 6.03 -10.15 -4.83
N LEU A 62 7.07 -9.40 -4.43
CA LEU A 62 7.12 -7.96 -4.62
C LEU A 62 7.12 -7.60 -6.12
N VAL A 63 7.94 -8.28 -6.92
CA VAL A 63 7.98 -8.10 -8.38
C VAL A 63 6.64 -8.45 -9.02
N ALA A 64 6.04 -9.58 -8.67
CA ALA A 64 4.74 -9.98 -9.21
C ALA A 64 3.63 -8.98 -8.86
N LEU A 65 3.63 -8.43 -7.65
CA LEU A 65 2.69 -7.38 -7.24
C LEU A 65 2.92 -6.09 -8.04
N GLU A 66 4.18 -5.67 -8.21
CA GLU A 66 4.52 -4.48 -8.99
C GLU A 66 4.06 -4.61 -10.45
N GLU A 67 4.29 -5.76 -11.08
CA GLU A 67 3.80 -6.04 -12.43
C GLU A 67 2.28 -5.97 -12.52
N ALA A 68 1.55 -6.56 -11.56
CA ALA A 68 0.09 -6.52 -11.54
C ALA A 68 -0.45 -5.09 -11.35
N LEU A 69 0.17 -4.29 -10.50
CA LEU A 69 -0.17 -2.87 -10.33
C LEU A 69 0.07 -2.08 -11.62
N ARG A 70 1.22 -2.31 -12.29
CA ARG A 70 1.57 -1.66 -13.57
C ARG A 70 0.62 -2.03 -14.71
N LEU A 71 0.15 -3.29 -14.75
CA LEU A 71 -0.79 -3.78 -15.76
C LEU A 71 -2.26 -3.45 -15.45
N SER A 72 -2.54 -2.93 -14.27
CA SER A 72 -3.89 -2.53 -13.86
C SER A 72 -4.39 -1.28 -14.61
N THR A 73 -5.68 -0.97 -14.46
CA THR A 73 -6.29 0.26 -15.02
C THR A 73 -6.36 1.41 -14.01
N ILE A 74 -5.60 1.31 -12.90
CA ILE A 74 -5.49 2.39 -11.92
C ILE A 74 -4.76 3.58 -12.58
N PRO A 75 -5.34 4.80 -12.59
CA PRO A 75 -4.83 5.89 -13.42
C PRO A 75 -3.69 6.71 -12.79
N PHE A 76 -2.96 6.15 -11.84
CA PHE A 76 -1.83 6.78 -11.15
C PHE A 76 -0.86 5.69 -10.67
N LEU A 77 0.39 6.07 -10.38
CA LEU A 77 1.40 5.14 -9.89
C LEU A 77 1.04 4.67 -8.48
N VAL A 78 1.25 3.38 -8.24
CA VAL A 78 1.15 2.77 -6.91
C VAL A 78 2.54 2.25 -6.57
N GLU A 79 3.17 2.84 -5.55
CA GLU A 79 4.46 2.41 -5.04
C GLU A 79 4.26 1.55 -3.80
N ALA A 80 4.80 0.33 -3.80
CA ALA A 80 4.66 -0.59 -2.67
C ALA A 80 6.04 -0.99 -2.13
N TRP A 81 6.27 -0.71 -0.86
CA TRP A 81 7.53 -0.97 -0.18
C TRP A 81 7.36 -2.05 0.88
N ASP A 82 8.33 -2.97 0.96
CA ASP A 82 8.38 -3.96 2.03
C ASP A 82 8.82 -3.30 3.34
N TRP A 83 7.97 -3.38 4.38
CA TRP A 83 8.21 -2.76 5.67
C TRP A 83 9.56 -3.15 6.27
N ALA A 84 9.91 -4.44 6.20
CA ALA A 84 11.13 -4.98 6.80
C ALA A 84 12.41 -4.40 6.17
N ARG A 85 12.32 -3.91 4.93
CA ARG A 85 13.44 -3.32 4.18
C ARG A 85 13.58 -1.82 4.37
N LEU A 86 12.59 -1.16 4.99
CA LEU A 86 12.63 0.28 5.23
C LEU A 86 13.51 0.59 6.44
N PRO A 87 14.31 1.68 6.40
CA PRO A 87 15.03 2.16 7.59
C PRO A 87 14.07 2.46 8.74
N GLU A 88 14.47 2.16 9.98
CA GLU A 88 13.62 2.40 11.17
C GLU A 88 13.13 3.84 11.29
N SER A 89 13.95 4.82 10.91
CA SER A 89 13.53 6.23 10.93
C SER A 89 12.34 6.48 10.03
N PHE A 90 12.29 5.83 8.87
CA PHE A 90 11.22 5.97 7.89
C PHE A 90 9.97 5.21 8.34
N GLN A 91 10.14 4.02 8.93
CA GLN A 91 9.06 3.29 9.61
C GLN A 91 8.35 4.18 10.65
N ARG A 92 9.12 4.85 11.52
CA ARG A 92 8.58 5.78 12.54
C ARG A 92 7.85 6.97 11.93
N GLU A 93 8.29 7.47 10.77
CA GLU A 93 7.59 8.55 10.07
C GLU A 93 6.23 8.08 9.55
N ILE A 94 6.18 6.89 8.94
CA ILE A 94 4.93 6.33 8.40
C ILE A 94 3.93 6.00 9.52
N GLU A 95 4.39 5.47 10.65
CA GLU A 95 3.55 5.19 11.82
C GLU A 95 2.82 6.43 12.36
N ARG A 96 3.32 7.63 12.10
CA ARG A 96 2.68 8.88 12.53
C ARG A 96 1.45 9.23 11.70
N ASP A 97 1.39 8.81 10.43
CA ASP A 97 0.26 9.13 9.57
C ASP A 97 0.05 8.09 8.45
N PHE A 98 -0.85 7.15 8.70
CA PHE A 98 -1.21 6.10 7.74
C PHE A 98 -2.71 5.76 7.79
N VAL A 99 -3.17 5.06 6.76
CA VAL A 99 -4.50 4.44 6.68
C VAL A 99 -4.32 2.97 6.35
N VAL A 100 -4.94 2.09 7.14
CA VAL A 100 -4.96 0.65 6.83
C VAL A 100 -5.87 0.41 5.62
N LEU A 101 -5.31 -0.14 4.55
CA LEU A 101 -6.03 -0.53 3.35
C LEU A 101 -6.53 -1.98 3.42
N THR A 102 -5.65 -2.87 3.84
CA THR A 102 -5.97 -4.30 4.03
C THR A 102 -5.47 -4.72 5.40
N GLU A 103 -6.38 -5.27 6.20
CA GLU A 103 -6.01 -5.83 7.50
C GLU A 103 -5.39 -7.21 7.34
N ARG A 104 -4.56 -7.58 8.30
CA ARG A 104 -4.09 -8.95 8.45
C ARG A 104 -5.29 -9.88 8.60
N GLN A 105 -5.49 -10.77 7.63
CA GLN A 105 -6.49 -11.82 7.77
C GLN A 105 -5.95 -12.84 8.78
N LYS A 106 -6.70 -13.04 9.88
CA LYS A 106 -6.41 -14.02 10.92
C LYS A 106 -6.52 -15.46 10.41
#